data_AF-A0A843S956-F1
#
_entry.id   AF-A0A843S956-F1
#
_cell.length_a   1.000
_cell.length_b   1.000
_cell.length_c   1.000
_cell.angle_alpha   90.00
_cell.angle_beta   90.00
_cell.angle_gamma   90.00
#
_symmetry.space_group_name_H-M   'P 1'
#
loop_
_entity.id
_entity.type
_entity.pdbx_description
1 polymer ?
#
loop_
_entity_poly.entity_id
_entity_poly.type
_entity_poly.pdbx_seq_one_letter_code
_entity_poly.pdbx_strand_id
1 'polypeptide(L)'
;MTNQNGEARTTITTTRESEITATVGTATATETLAVNDLPQVSVTVAPAGGVVETDDVVTFTITVEAQQNGSPVREASISFGDGGSQSLGALNGTTTITHQYRTPGTYTVRITATDTAGEHVERILTITAVEPEEEG
;
A
#
# COMPACT_ATOMS: atom_id res chain seq x y z
N MET A 1 55.26 -1.32 -8.67
CA MET A 1 54.77 -1.19 -7.28
C MET A 1 53.51 -0.34 -7.31
N THR A 2 52.36 -0.97 -7.15
CA THR A 2 51.05 -0.35 -6.87
C THR A 2 50.57 -0.97 -5.57
N ASN A 3 50.04 -0.15 -4.68
CA ASN A 3 49.87 -0.38 -3.25
C ASN A 3 48.79 -1.43 -2.88
N GLN A 4 49.02 -2.10 -1.75
CA GLN A 4 48.38 -3.32 -1.25
C GLN A 4 46.92 -3.19 -0.73
N ASN A 5 46.28 -2.02 -0.78
CA ASN A 5 45.00 -1.85 -0.07
C ASN A 5 43.74 -1.79 -0.93
N GLY A 6 43.83 -1.89 -2.27
CA GLY A 6 42.73 -2.28 -3.15
C GLY A 6 41.32 -1.74 -2.81
N GLU A 7 41.21 -0.51 -2.32
CA GLU A 7 39.92 0.08 -1.92
C GLU A 7 39.14 0.42 -3.20
N ALA A 8 38.23 -0.47 -3.58
CA ALA A 8 37.18 -0.11 -4.52
C ALA A 8 36.10 0.69 -3.77
N ARG A 9 36.15 2.02 -3.89
CA ARG A 9 34.99 2.86 -3.61
C ARG A 9 34.04 2.76 -4.81
N THR A 10 32.88 2.14 -4.60
CA THR A 10 31.79 2.12 -5.58
C THR A 10 30.56 2.77 -4.95
N THR A 11 30.15 3.91 -5.49
CA THR A 11 28.84 4.50 -5.19
C THR A 11 27.78 3.62 -5.87
N ILE A 12 27.01 2.90 -5.07
CA ILE A 12 25.89 2.09 -5.55
C ILE A 12 24.65 2.98 -5.58
N THR A 13 24.11 3.22 -6.77
CA THR A 13 22.75 3.70 -6.96
C THR A 13 22.06 2.67 -7.84
N THR A 14 21.07 1.96 -7.30
CA THR A 14 20.25 1.05 -8.12
C THR A 14 18.78 1.15 -7.74
N THR A 15 17.95 1.21 -8.77
CA THR A 15 16.51 1.00 -8.72
C THR A 15 16.23 -0.37 -9.35
N ARG A 16 15.90 -1.35 -8.51
CA ARG A 16 15.34 -2.68 -8.83
C ARG A 16 16.27 -3.68 -9.55
N GLU A 17 16.51 -4.81 -8.86
CA GLU A 17 17.20 -6.05 -9.25
C GLU A 17 18.63 -5.94 -9.82
N SER A 18 19.63 -6.32 -9.02
CA SER A 18 20.93 -6.77 -9.54
C SER A 18 21.54 -7.79 -8.57
N GLU A 19 21.76 -9.01 -9.06
CA GLU A 19 22.54 -10.04 -8.39
C GLU A 19 24.02 -9.58 -8.34
N ILE A 20 24.62 -9.52 -7.14
CA ILE A 20 26.03 -9.14 -6.97
C ILE A 20 26.85 -10.43 -6.78
N THR A 21 27.70 -10.77 -7.74
CA THR A 21 28.74 -11.79 -7.52
C THR A 21 30.12 -11.11 -7.43
N ALA A 22 30.71 -11.10 -6.23
CA ALA A 22 32.11 -10.76 -6.02
C ALA A 22 32.87 -12.01 -5.54
N THR A 23 33.81 -12.52 -6.33
CA THR A 23 34.60 -13.71 -5.96
C THR A 23 35.95 -13.31 -5.40
N VAL A 24 36.12 -13.41 -4.07
CA VAL A 24 37.42 -13.48 -3.38
C VAL A 24 37.31 -14.57 -2.31
N GLY A 25 38.04 -15.68 -2.48
CA GLY A 25 38.14 -16.78 -1.51
C GLY A 25 37.03 -17.84 -1.60
N THR A 26 37.35 -19.11 -1.34
CA THR A 26 36.45 -20.28 -1.38
C THR A 26 35.46 -20.35 -0.21
N ALA A 27 35.02 -19.21 0.31
CA ALA A 27 33.88 -19.12 1.19
C ALA A 27 32.73 -18.50 0.39
N THR A 28 31.97 -19.35 -0.29
CA THR A 28 30.70 -18.90 -0.89
C THR A 28 29.68 -18.84 0.23
N ALA A 29 29.48 -17.66 0.82
CA ALA A 29 28.27 -17.38 1.57
C ALA A 29 27.22 -16.92 0.56
N THR A 30 26.31 -17.82 0.18
CA THR A 30 25.11 -17.44 -0.55
C THR A 30 24.13 -16.86 0.46
N GLU A 31 24.15 -15.53 0.62
CA GLU A 31 23.02 -14.82 1.21
C GLU A 31 22.01 -14.60 0.08
N THR A 32 21.01 -15.48 -0.01
CA THR A 32 19.89 -15.23 -0.91
C THR A 32 19.10 -14.07 -0.33
N LEU A 33 19.24 -12.88 -0.93
CA LEU A 33 18.33 -11.78 -0.64
C LEU A 33 16.94 -12.20 -1.11
N ALA A 34 16.10 -12.65 -0.17
CA ALA A 34 14.70 -12.89 -0.46
C ALA A 34 14.06 -11.53 -0.73
N VAL A 35 13.64 -11.28 -1.97
CA VAL A 35 12.82 -10.12 -2.29
C VAL A 35 11.46 -10.36 -1.65
N ASN A 36 11.12 -9.56 -0.65
CA ASN A 36 9.80 -9.60 -0.02
C ASN A 36 8.81 -8.87 -0.92
N ASP A 37 7.88 -9.61 -1.51
CA ASP A 37 6.83 -9.03 -2.33
C ASP A 37 5.81 -8.27 -1.47
N LEU A 38 5.49 -7.04 -1.85
CA LEU A 38 4.48 -6.22 -1.18
C LEU A 38 3.09 -6.84 -1.31
N PRO A 39 2.20 -6.66 -0.32
CA PRO A 39 0.81 -7.08 -0.45
C PRO A 39 0.10 -6.38 -1.64
N GLN A 40 -0.88 -7.07 -2.22
CA GLN A 40 -1.77 -6.49 -3.22
C GLN A 40 -3.01 -5.94 -2.52
N VAL A 41 -3.41 -4.72 -2.88
CA VAL A 41 -4.65 -4.09 -2.41
C VAL A 41 -5.50 -3.72 -3.61
N SER A 42 -6.77 -4.10 -3.58
CA SER A 42 -7.80 -3.66 -4.52
C SER A 42 -9.02 -3.15 -3.75
N VAL A 43 -9.76 -2.25 -4.37
CA VAL A 43 -10.90 -1.59 -3.74
C VAL A 43 -11.97 -1.30 -4.78
N THR A 44 -13.22 -1.60 -4.43
CA THR A 44 -14.41 -1.18 -5.18
C THR A 44 -15.29 -0.34 -4.28
N VAL A 45 -16.01 0.61 -4.89
CA VAL A 45 -16.85 1.59 -4.19
C VAL A 45 -18.27 1.52 -4.73
N ALA A 46 -19.24 1.58 -3.83
CA ALA A 46 -20.66 1.71 -4.15
C ALA A 46 -21.26 2.94 -3.43
N PRO A 47 -22.04 3.80 -4.11
CA PRO A 47 -22.32 3.76 -5.55
C PRO A 47 -21.05 3.98 -6.40
N ALA A 48 -21.05 3.39 -7.61
CA ALA A 48 -19.92 3.50 -8.52
C ALA A 48 -19.85 4.91 -9.13
N GLY A 49 -18.64 5.38 -9.45
CA GLY A 49 -18.42 6.69 -10.09
C GLY A 49 -17.78 7.73 -9.18
N GLY A 50 -17.67 7.47 -7.88
CA GLY A 50 -16.94 8.33 -6.95
C GLY A 50 -17.58 9.71 -6.73
N VAL A 51 -18.85 9.88 -7.10
CA VAL A 51 -19.67 11.05 -6.79
C VAL A 51 -20.90 10.57 -6.03
N VAL A 52 -21.18 11.20 -4.88
CA VAL A 52 -22.29 10.87 -3.99
C VAL A 52 -22.92 12.15 -3.44
N GLU A 53 -24.17 12.11 -3.02
CA GLU A 53 -24.74 13.24 -2.27
C GLU A 53 -24.20 13.24 -0.83
N THR A 54 -24.24 14.39 -0.15
CA THR A 54 -23.94 14.43 1.28
C THR A 54 -24.91 13.53 2.05
N ASP A 55 -24.42 12.91 3.14
CA ASP A 55 -25.13 11.94 3.97
C ASP A 55 -25.47 10.58 3.31
N ASP A 56 -25.21 10.40 2.02
CA ASP A 56 -25.26 9.08 1.38
C ASP A 56 -24.25 8.10 1.97
N VAL A 57 -24.67 6.84 2.09
CA VAL A 57 -23.80 5.75 2.54
C VAL A 57 -22.90 5.29 1.39
N VAL A 58 -21.61 5.55 1.52
CA VAL A 58 -20.56 5.01 0.64
C VAL A 58 -20.06 3.70 1.21
N THR A 59 -20.13 2.64 0.42
CA THR A 59 -19.60 1.31 0.78
C THR A 59 -18.28 1.07 0.07
N PHE A 60 -17.24 0.74 0.83
CA PHE A 60 -15.94 0.33 0.29
C PHE A 60 -15.76 -1.17 0.52
N THR A 61 -15.55 -1.91 -0.56
CA THR A 61 -15.15 -3.32 -0.51
C THR A 61 -13.66 -3.38 -0.77
N ILE A 62 -12.89 -3.74 0.24
CA ILE A 62 -11.43 -3.71 0.24
C ILE A 62 -10.93 -5.15 0.26
N THR A 63 -10.08 -5.51 -0.68
CA THR A 63 -9.42 -6.81 -0.73
C THR A 63 -7.92 -6.61 -0.55
N VAL A 64 -7.33 -7.34 0.39
CA VAL A 64 -5.89 -7.32 0.68
C VAL A 64 -5.34 -8.74 0.61
N GLU A 65 -4.31 -8.94 -0.21
CA GLU A 65 -3.72 -10.25 -0.46
C GLU A 65 -2.21 -10.23 -0.27
N ALA A 66 -1.70 -11.01 0.69
CA ALA A 66 -0.28 -11.29 0.80
C ALA A 66 0.19 -12.07 -0.45
N GLN A 67 1.38 -11.75 -0.94
CA GLN A 67 1.96 -12.43 -2.10
C GLN A 67 2.67 -13.71 -1.67
N GLN A 68 2.87 -14.67 -2.59
CA GLN A 68 3.47 -15.96 -2.28
C GLN A 68 4.89 -15.84 -1.68
N ASN A 69 5.67 -14.85 -2.13
CA ASN A 69 6.98 -14.51 -1.58
C ASN A 69 6.93 -13.26 -0.67
N GLY A 70 5.74 -12.89 -0.22
CA GLY A 70 5.50 -11.73 0.64
C GLY A 70 5.28 -12.12 2.09
N SER A 71 5.54 -11.18 2.98
CA SER A 71 5.21 -11.29 4.39
C SER A 71 3.70 -11.20 4.63
N PRO A 72 3.15 -11.90 5.64
CA PRO A 72 1.76 -11.72 6.04
C PRO A 72 1.44 -10.27 6.34
N VAL A 73 0.22 -9.84 6.00
CA VAL A 73 -0.25 -8.49 6.33
C VAL A 73 -0.51 -8.40 7.84
N ARG A 74 0.24 -7.53 8.51
CA ARG A 74 0.11 -7.29 9.96
C ARG A 74 -1.06 -6.36 10.26
N GLU A 75 -1.26 -5.35 9.43
CA GLU A 75 -2.25 -4.31 9.66
C GLU A 75 -2.68 -3.66 8.36
N ALA A 76 -3.98 -3.46 8.18
CA ALA A 76 -4.56 -2.62 7.16
C ALA A 76 -5.42 -1.53 7.81
N SER A 77 -5.48 -0.36 7.19
CA SER A 77 -6.28 0.77 7.65
C SER A 77 -6.83 1.55 6.46
N ILE A 78 -7.94 2.24 6.69
CA ILE A 78 -8.53 3.18 5.73
C ILE A 78 -8.69 4.54 6.39
N SER A 79 -8.30 5.61 5.69
CA SER A 79 -8.65 6.99 6.02
C SER A 79 -9.57 7.54 4.95
N PHE A 80 -10.67 8.16 5.36
CA PHE A 80 -11.71 8.65 4.43
C PHE A 80 -11.40 10.02 3.84
N GLY A 81 -10.43 10.74 4.39
CA GLY A 81 -10.01 12.06 3.89
C GLY A 81 -10.81 13.24 4.45
N ASP A 82 -11.85 12.98 5.25
CA ASP A 82 -12.64 13.97 6.01
C ASP A 82 -12.18 14.11 7.47
N GLY A 83 -11.07 13.44 7.83
CA GLY A 83 -10.57 13.31 9.21
C GLY A 83 -10.95 11.99 9.87
N GLY A 84 -11.89 11.22 9.30
CA GLY A 84 -12.23 9.87 9.74
C GLY A 84 -11.21 8.82 9.30
N SER A 85 -10.98 7.83 10.15
CA SER A 85 -10.19 6.64 9.81
C SER A 85 -10.65 5.42 10.59
N GLN A 86 -10.33 4.24 10.07
CA GLN A 86 -10.67 2.95 10.66
C GLN A 86 -9.53 1.95 10.45
N SER A 87 -9.17 1.23 11.52
CA SER A 87 -8.29 0.06 11.42
C SER A 87 -9.09 -1.16 10.99
N LEU A 88 -8.55 -1.92 10.05
CA LEU A 88 -9.07 -3.20 9.56
C LEU A 88 -8.34 -4.38 10.19
N GLY A 89 -7.28 -4.13 10.97
CA GLY A 89 -6.44 -5.16 11.58
C GLY A 89 -5.63 -5.95 10.57
N ALA A 90 -5.11 -7.10 10.99
CA ALA A 90 -4.47 -8.06 10.09
C ALA A 90 -5.51 -8.58 9.09
N LEU A 91 -5.22 -8.45 7.79
CA LEU A 91 -6.19 -8.73 6.74
C LEU A 91 -5.56 -9.52 5.61
N ASN A 92 -6.13 -10.69 5.32
CA ASN A 92 -5.82 -11.46 4.12
C ASN A 92 -7.13 -12.00 3.53
N GLY A 93 -7.71 -11.25 2.60
CA GLY A 93 -9.03 -11.47 2.05
C GLY A 93 -9.80 -10.16 1.88
N THR A 94 -11.13 -10.26 1.82
CA THR A 94 -12.03 -9.14 1.55
C THR A 94 -12.77 -8.69 2.81
N THR A 95 -12.89 -7.39 3.00
CA THR A 95 -13.72 -6.76 4.03
C THR A 95 -14.56 -5.63 3.43
N THR A 96 -15.68 -5.32 4.06
CA THR A 96 -16.59 -4.24 3.64
C THR A 96 -16.79 -3.27 4.79
N ILE A 97 -16.66 -1.98 4.48
CA ILE A 97 -16.83 -0.88 5.44
C ILE A 97 -17.69 0.20 4.80
N THR A 98 -18.46 0.93 5.61
CA THR A 98 -19.33 2.01 5.17
C THR A 98 -18.92 3.34 5.80
N HIS A 99 -19.13 4.44 5.08
CA HIS A 99 -18.87 5.80 5.55
C HIS A 99 -19.86 6.79 4.92
N GLN A 100 -20.08 7.92 5.59
CA GLN A 100 -20.95 9.01 5.11
C GLN A 100 -20.19 10.32 5.15
N TYR A 101 -20.22 11.07 4.04
CA TYR A 101 -19.60 12.40 3.97
C TYR A 101 -20.66 13.46 4.25
N ARG A 102 -20.48 14.24 5.31
CA ARG A 102 -21.48 15.21 5.81
C ARG A 102 -21.36 16.60 5.20
N THR A 103 -20.23 16.90 4.58
CA THR A 103 -19.98 18.20 3.97
C THR A 103 -19.66 18.01 2.50
N PRO A 104 -20.08 18.92 1.62
CA PRO A 104 -19.68 18.87 0.22
C PRO A 104 -18.17 19.03 0.09
N GLY A 105 -17.55 18.30 -0.82
CA GLY A 105 -16.11 18.37 -1.05
C GLY A 105 -15.54 17.14 -1.74
N THR A 106 -14.27 17.24 -2.12
CA THR A 106 -13.50 16.11 -2.66
C THR A 106 -12.61 15.53 -1.57
N TYR A 107 -12.81 14.24 -1.31
CA TYR A 107 -12.14 13.47 -0.28
C TYR A 107 -11.16 12.49 -0.90
N THR A 108 -9.92 12.52 -0.40
CA THR A 108 -8.88 11.56 -0.77
C THR A 108 -8.92 10.40 0.21
N VAL A 109 -9.51 9.28 -0.21
CA VAL A 109 -9.53 8.05 0.58
C VAL A 109 -8.22 7.31 0.35
N ARG A 110 -7.60 6.86 1.43
CA ARG A 110 -6.32 6.13 1.42
C ARG A 110 -6.46 4.85 2.21
N ILE A 111 -6.15 3.73 1.57
CA ILE A 111 -6.00 2.42 2.19
C ILE A 111 -4.52 2.11 2.26
N THR A 112 -4.04 1.81 3.46
CA THR A 112 -2.65 1.41 3.71
C THR A 112 -2.66 0.00 4.27
N ALA A 113 -1.88 -0.89 3.68
CA ALA A 113 -1.65 -2.24 4.22
C ALA A 113 -0.15 -2.40 4.49
N THR A 114 0.19 -2.83 5.70
CA THR A 114 1.55 -3.03 6.20
C THR A 114 1.76 -4.50 6.53
N ASP A 115 2.86 -5.08 6.05
CA ASP A 115 3.22 -6.46 6.32
C ASP A 115 4.04 -6.63 7.61
N THR A 116 4.35 -7.88 7.97
CA THR A 116 5.15 -8.19 9.15
C THR A 116 6.63 -7.83 9.00
N ALA A 117 7.14 -7.66 7.77
CA ALA A 117 8.49 -7.16 7.51
C ALA A 117 8.60 -5.63 7.69
N GLY A 118 7.47 -4.93 7.79
CA GLY A 118 7.40 -3.49 7.95
C GLY A 118 7.22 -2.72 6.63
N GLU A 119 7.13 -3.44 5.52
CA GLU A 119 6.87 -2.86 4.21
C GLU A 119 5.36 -2.56 4.08
N HIS A 120 5.01 -1.53 3.30
CA HIS A 120 3.62 -1.11 3.16
C HIS A 120 3.25 -0.71 1.73
N VAL A 121 1.96 -0.83 1.42
CA VAL A 121 1.40 -0.48 0.11
C VAL A 121 0.23 0.47 0.22
N GLU A 122 0.24 1.39 -0.74
CA GLU A 122 -0.67 2.50 -0.99
C GLU A 122 -1.86 2.21 -1.90
N ARG A 123 -3.13 2.42 -1.52
CA ARG A 123 -4.20 2.65 -2.51
C ARG A 123 -4.96 3.92 -2.22
N ILE A 124 -5.11 4.75 -3.26
CA ILE A 124 -5.74 6.05 -3.18
C ILE A 124 -6.91 6.08 -4.17
N LEU A 125 -8.03 6.66 -3.75
CA LEU A 125 -9.20 6.92 -4.56
C LEU A 125 -9.86 8.24 -4.13
N THR A 126 -10.63 8.85 -5.02
CA THR A 126 -11.30 10.12 -4.77
C THR A 126 -12.80 9.93 -4.68
N ILE A 127 -13.42 10.48 -3.65
CA ILE A 127 -14.88 10.61 -3.52
C ILE A 127 -15.25 12.08 -3.52
N THR A 128 -16.21 12.47 -4.33
CA THR A 128 -16.77 13.82 -4.34
C THR A 128 -18.16 13.76 -3.73
N ALA A 129 -18.34 14.38 -2.57
CA ALA A 129 -19.66 14.61 -2.00
C ALA A 129 -20.21 15.94 -2.53
N VAL A 130 -21.42 15.93 -3.06
CA VAL A 130 -22.14 17.13 -3.53
C VAL A 130 -23.35 17.38 -2.64
N GLU A 131 -23.78 18.64 -2.55
CA GLU A 131 -25.07 18.95 -1.94
C GLU A 131 -26.18 18.23 -2.73
N PRO A 132 -27.22 17.72 -2.06
CA PRO A 132 -28.34 17.09 -2.75
C PRO A 132 -29.00 18.10 -3.69
N GLU A 133 -29.48 17.64 -4.84
CA GLU A 133 -30.28 18.52 -5.70
C GLU A 133 -31.59 18.86 -4.97
N GLU A 134 -31.79 20.15 -4.65
CA GLU A 134 -33.06 20.63 -4.09
C GLU A 134 -34.18 20.33 -5.09
N GLU A 135 -35.08 19.39 -4.80
CA GLU A 135 -36.30 19.19 -5.58
C GLU A 135 -37.17 20.45 -5.46
N GLY A 136 -37.17 21.27 -6.52
CA GLY A 136 -37.96 22.50 -6.64
C GLY A 136 -39.43 22.30 -7.03
#